data_AF-A0A7W5DDD6-F1
#
_entry.id   AF-A0A7W5DDD6-F1
#
_cell.length_a   1.000
_cell.length_b   1.000
_cell.length_c   1.000
_cell.angle_alpha   90.00
_cell.angle_beta   90.00
_cell.angle_gamma   90.00
#
_symmetry.space_group_name_H-M   'P 1'
#
loop_
_entity.id
_entity.type
_entity.pdbx_description
1 polymer ?
#
loop_
_entity_poly.entity_id
_entity_poly.type
_entity_poly.pdbx_seq_one_letter_code
_entity_poly.pdbx_strand_id
1 'polypeptide(L)'
;MDVALDEELTALEAARATATRSRELAQDRIVRAFRSQLEGAGPGPSDADVQSFARFALVEKALQKEVHGLAELIGLERLAEAPETVQ
;
A
#
# COMPACT_ATOMS: atom_id res chain seq x y z
N MET A 1 11.55 -25.05 -0.71
CA MET A 1 11.10 -23.80 -0.08
C MET A 1 10.43 -24.19 1.23
N ASP A 2 10.75 -23.52 2.33
CA ASP A 2 10.08 -23.78 3.62
C ASP A 2 8.62 -23.30 3.51
N VAL A 3 7.66 -24.19 3.75
CA VAL A 3 6.23 -23.91 3.62
C VAL A 3 5.82 -22.78 4.58
N ALA A 4 6.45 -22.69 5.75
CA ALA A 4 6.18 -21.63 6.71
C ALA A 4 6.61 -20.24 6.18
N LEU A 5 7.75 -20.16 5.48
CA LEU A 5 8.23 -18.90 4.90
C LEU A 5 7.37 -18.44 3.71
N ASP A 6 6.83 -19.38 2.93
CA ASP A 6 5.91 -19.09 1.83
C ASP A 6 4.54 -18.58 2.32
N GLU A 7 4.02 -19.21 3.38
CA GLU A 7 2.80 -18.76 4.06
C GLU A 7 2.97 -17.36 4.67
N GLU A 8 4.11 -17.09 5.30
CA GLU A 8 4.44 -15.77 5.86
C GLU A 8 4.54 -14.70 4.78
N LEU A 9 5.22 -14.99 3.66
CA LEU A 9 5.31 -14.08 2.52
C LEU A 9 3.92 -13.76 1.95
N THR A 10 3.10 -14.79 1.73
CA THR A 10 1.72 -14.63 1.25
C THR A 10 0.90 -13.75 2.20
N ALA A 11 1.02 -13.96 3.52
CA ALA A 11 0.32 -13.17 4.52
C ALA A 11 0.78 -11.69 4.52
N LEU A 12 2.09 -11.43 4.40
CA LEU A 12 2.63 -10.08 4.31
C LEU A 12 2.19 -9.36 3.03
N GLU A 13 2.15 -10.06 1.89
CA GLU A 13 1.62 -9.50 0.64
C GLU A 13 0.14 -9.14 0.74
N ALA A 14 -0.67 -10.00 1.35
CA ALA A 14 -2.09 -9.75 1.59
C ALA A 14 -2.30 -8.55 2.54
N ALA A 15 -1.48 -8.44 3.59
CA ALA A 15 -1.48 -7.30 4.50
C ALA A 15 -1.09 -6.00 3.77
N ARG A 16 -0.04 -6.03 2.94
CA ARG A 16 0.41 -4.88 2.13
C ARG A 16 -0.68 -4.41 1.18
N ALA A 17 -1.33 -5.34 0.47
CA ALA A 17 -2.43 -5.04 -0.44
C ALA A 17 -3.62 -4.42 0.30
N THR A 18 -3.90 -4.89 1.52
CA THR A 18 -4.95 -4.31 2.37
C THR A 18 -4.60 -2.90 2.82
N ALA A 19 -3.37 -2.65 3.28
CA ALA A 19 -2.91 -1.31 3.64
C ALA A 19 -2.97 -0.33 2.46
N THR A 20 -2.59 -0.79 1.25
CA THR A 20 -2.70 -0.02 0.00
C THR A 20 -4.15 0.42 -0.24
N ARG A 21 -5.09 -0.54 -0.23
CA ARG A 21 -6.53 -0.25 -0.42
C ARG A 21 -7.09 0.67 0.65
N SER A 22 -6.66 0.53 1.91
CA SER A 22 -7.08 1.42 3.00
C SER A 22 -6.57 2.85 2.81
N ARG A 23 -5.32 3.02 2.36
CA ARG A 23 -4.76 4.34 2.01
C ARG A 23 -5.55 4.97 0.86
N GLU A 24 -5.82 4.22 -0.20
CA GLU A 24 -6.57 4.69 -1.37
C GLU A 24 -7.99 5.12 -0.98
N LEU A 25 -8.67 4.35 -0.14
CA LEU A 25 -10.00 4.73 0.36
C LEU A 25 -9.96 6.04 1.16
N ALA A 26 -8.94 6.25 2.00
CA ALA A 26 -8.77 7.50 2.72
C ALA A 26 -8.45 8.67 1.77
N GLN A 27 -7.61 8.44 0.76
CA GLN A 27 -7.31 9.43 -0.28
C GLN A 27 -8.57 9.83 -1.05
N ASP A 28 -9.41 8.87 -1.43
CA ASP A 28 -10.67 9.13 -2.13
C ASP A 28 -11.62 10.00 -1.30
N ARG A 29 -11.71 9.76 0.01
CA ARG A 29 -12.50 10.61 0.92
C ARG A 29 -11.96 12.04 0.93
N ILE A 30 -10.64 12.20 1.05
CA ILE A 30 -9.99 13.51 1.02
C ILE A 30 -10.30 14.24 -0.30
N VAL A 31 -10.12 13.58 -1.44
CA VAL A 31 -10.35 14.16 -2.77
C VAL A 31 -11.81 14.56 -2.96
N ARG A 32 -12.76 13.71 -2.56
CA ARG A 32 -14.20 14.02 -2.64
C ARG A 32 -14.56 15.22 -1.77
N ALA A 33 -14.05 15.26 -0.54
CA ALA A 33 -14.31 16.36 0.39
C ALA A 33 -13.71 17.68 -0.12
N PHE A 34 -12.49 17.66 -0.67
CA PHE A 34 -11.90 18.83 -1.32
C PHE A 34 -12.71 19.31 -2.53
N ARG A 35 -13.17 18.41 -3.40
CA ARG A 35 -14.01 18.79 -4.55
C ARG A 35 -15.30 19.48 -4.10
N SER A 36 -15.97 18.88 -3.10
CA SER A 36 -17.18 19.46 -2.51
C SER A 36 -16.93 20.86 -1.92
N GLN A 37 -15.77 21.08 -1.29
CA GLN A 37 -15.39 22.40 -0.77
C GLN A 37 -15.17 23.43 -1.88
N LEU A 38 -14.51 23.04 -2.97
CA LEU A 38 -14.28 23.94 -4.13
C LEU A 38 -15.60 24.35 -4.82
N GLU A 39 -16.61 23.49 -4.76
CA GLU A 39 -17.97 23.76 -5.23
C GLU A 39 -18.81 24.56 -4.21
N GLY A 40 -18.27 24.88 -3.03
CA GLY A 40 -18.98 25.58 -1.95
C GLY A 40 -20.04 24.71 -1.24
N ALA A 41 -20.02 23.39 -1.45
CA ALA A 41 -21.04 22.45 -0.99
C ALA A 41 -20.67 21.72 0.31
N GLY A 42 -19.45 21.89 0.86
CA GLY A 42 -18.99 21.17 2.04
C GLY A 42 -17.76 21.77 2.73
N PRO A 43 -17.41 21.28 3.94
CA PRO A 43 -16.37 21.86 4.79
C PRO A 43 -14.93 21.55 4.36
N GLY A 44 -14.71 20.73 3.33
CA GLY A 44 -13.40 20.16 3.01
C GLY A 44 -13.11 18.87 3.78
N PRO A 45 -11.95 18.24 3.56
CA PRO A 45 -11.56 17.02 4.27
C PRO A 45 -11.39 17.29 5.76
N SER A 46 -11.75 16.30 6.57
CA SER A 46 -11.53 16.38 8.02
C SER A 46 -10.08 16.02 8.38
N ASP A 47 -9.63 16.48 9.55
CA ASP A 47 -8.34 16.04 10.12
C ASP A 47 -8.28 14.52 10.28
N ALA A 48 -9.41 13.88 10.58
CA ALA A 48 -9.48 12.43 10.70
C ALA A 48 -9.21 11.72 9.36
N ASP A 49 -9.67 12.29 8.23
CA ASP A 49 -9.38 11.76 6.90
C ASP A 49 -7.88 11.86 6.59
N VAL A 50 -7.29 13.04 6.83
CA VAL A 50 -5.86 13.29 6.61
C VAL A 50 -4.99 12.39 7.49
N GLN A 51 -5.32 12.26 8.77
CA GLN A 51 -4.60 11.38 9.69
C GLN A 51 -4.73 9.91 9.30
N SER A 52 -5.91 9.47 8.84
CA SER A 52 -6.12 8.10 8.39
C SER A 52 -5.25 7.78 7.17
N PHE A 53 -5.23 8.67 6.18
CA PHE A 53 -4.35 8.55 5.01
C PHE A 53 -2.88 8.44 5.43
N ALA A 54 -2.41 9.35 6.30
CA ALA A 54 -1.02 9.33 6.76
C ALA A 54 -0.65 8.03 7.48
N ARG A 55 -1.53 7.53 8.36
CA ARG A 55 -1.32 6.26 9.07
C ARG A 55 -1.25 5.08 8.11
N PHE A 56 -2.17 4.98 7.15
CA PHE A 56 -2.15 3.89 6.18
C PHE A 56 -0.92 3.95 5.26
N ALA A 57 -0.49 5.14 4.84
CA ALA A 57 0.74 5.30 4.05
C ALA A 57 1.99 4.84 4.80
N LEU A 58 2.08 5.11 6.11
CA LEU A 58 3.18 4.61 6.95
C LEU A 58 3.17 3.09 7.07
N VAL A 59 1.99 2.49 7.30
CA VAL A 59 1.83 1.04 7.40
C VAL A 59 2.14 0.33 6.08
N GLU A 60 1.63 0.85 4.96
CA GLU A 60 1.92 0.34 3.61
C GLU A 60 3.43 0.35 3.34
N LYS A 61 4.12 1.46 3.65
CA LYS A 61 5.57 1.58 3.48
C LYS A 61 6.35 0.60 4.37
N ALA A 62 5.89 0.39 5.61
CA ALA A 62 6.50 -0.59 6.51
C ALA A 62 6.34 -2.01 5.94
N LEU A 63 5.12 -2.39 5.55
CA LEU A 63 4.84 -3.70 4.96
C LEU A 63 5.58 -3.94 3.65
N GLN A 64 5.77 -2.91 2.81
CA GLN A 64 6.58 -3.01 1.60
C GLN A 64 8.04 -3.39 1.92
N LYS A 65 8.62 -2.83 2.99
CA LYS A 65 9.97 -3.19 3.43
C LYS A 65 10.05 -4.63 3.94
N GLU A 66 9.06 -5.05 4.73
CA GLU A 66 9.02 -6.43 5.26
C GLU A 66 8.86 -7.46 4.12
N VAL A 67 7.97 -7.21 3.16
CA VAL A 67 7.80 -8.09 1.98
C VAL A 67 9.10 -8.20 1.19
N HIS A 68 9.79 -7.07 0.96
CA HIS A 68 11.04 -7.06 0.22
C HIS A 68 12.16 -7.82 0.96
N GLY A 69 12.34 -7.55 2.26
CA GLY A 69 13.35 -8.24 3.07
C GLY A 69 13.10 -9.74 3.20
N LEU A 70 11.83 -10.17 3.28
CA LEU A 70 11.50 -11.60 3.29
C LEU A 70 11.72 -12.24 1.91
N ALA A 71 11.37 -11.54 0.82
CA ALA A 71 11.64 -12.02 -0.53
C ALA A 71 13.15 -12.18 -0.83
N GLU A 72 13.97 -11.25 -0.34
CA GLU A 72 15.44 -11.34 -0.35
C GLU A 72 15.92 -12.59 0.40
N LEU A 73 15.41 -12.82 1.62
CA LEU A 73 15.78 -13.97 2.45
C LEU A 73 15.44 -15.31 1.79
N ILE A 74 14.31 -15.39 1.07
CA ILE A 74 13.85 -16.60 0.38
C ILE A 74 14.56 -16.76 -0.99
N GLY A 75 15.29 -15.74 -1.47
CA GLY A 75 16.01 -15.77 -2.75
C GLY A 75 15.10 -15.58 -3.97
N LEU A 76 13.92 -14.97 -3.79
CA LEU A 76 12.93 -14.75 -4.85
C LEU A 76 13.26 -13.54 -5.75
N GLU A 77 14.29 -12.75 -5.42
CA GLU A 77 14.72 -11.61 -6.24
C GLU A 77 15.12 -12.00 -7.67
N ARG A 78 15.56 -13.25 -7.90
CA ARG A 78 15.94 -13.73 -9.24
C ARG A 78 14.78 -13.95 -10.21
N LEU A 79 13.52 -13.82 -9.78
CA LEU A 79 12.34 -14.02 -10.64
C LEU A 79 11.64 -12.71 -11.04
N ALA A 80 12.11 -11.56 -10.55
CA ALA A 80 11.52 -10.24 -10.84
C ALA A 80 12.28 -9.41 -11.89
N GLU A 81 13.38 -9.91 -12.45
CA GLU A 81 13.93 -9.37 -13.69
C GLU A 81 13.05 -9.84 -14.86
N ALA A 82 12.02 -9.04 -15.17
CA ALA A 82 11.29 -9.18 -16.42
C ALA A 82 12.27 -9.12 -17.62
N PRO A 83 12.05 -9.92 -18.68
CA PRO A 83 12.96 -9.98 -19.81
C PRO A 83 13.11 -8.59 -20.45
N GLU A 84 14.35 -8.22 -20.74
CA GLU A 84 14.70 -7.07 -21.57
C GLU A 84 13.73 -6.97 -22.75
N THR A 85 12.98 -5.87 -22.81
CA THR A 85 12.30 -5.48 -24.04
C THR A 85 13.37 -5.17 -25.07
N VAL A 86 13.67 -6.17 -25.91
CA VAL A 86 14.44 -5.99 -27.14
C VAL A 86 13.77 -4.88 -27.95
N GLN A 87 14.55 -3.83 -28.24
CA GLN A 87 14.17 -2.65 -29.01
C GLN A 87 13.91 -2.97 -30.48
#